data_AF-A0A920F244-F1
#
_entry.id   AF-A0A920F244-F1
#
_cell.length_a   1.000
_cell.length_b   1.000
_cell.length_c   1.000
_cell.angle_alpha   90.00
_cell.angle_beta   90.00
_cell.angle_gamma   90.00
#
_symmetry.space_group_name_H-M   'P 1'
#
loop_
_entity.id
_entity.type
_entity.pdbx_description
1 polymer ?
#
loop_
_entity_poly.entity_id
_entity_poly.type
_entity_poly.pdbx_seq_one_letter_code
_entity_poly.pdbx_strand_id
1 'polypeptide(L)'
;MDDLEISIVPMANIDGYLKTSRYSNNGLDLNRDNTKLMAPETIALKKAFNRFSPHVAVDFHEYAPFRRDYANFGKTGISSPYDVMFLVSGNLNIPKNLRDYSNEVF
;
A
#
# COMPACT_ATOMS: atom_id res chain seq x y z
N MET A 1 -8.95 13.20 22.42
CA MET A 1 -7.81 12.89 21.51
C MET A 1 -6.53 12.65 22.32
N ASP A 2 -6.66 12.39 23.62
CA ASP A 2 -5.52 12.47 24.53
C ASP A 2 -4.66 11.19 24.50
N ASP A 3 -5.19 10.12 23.91
CA ASP A 3 -4.54 8.81 23.76
C ASP A 3 -4.25 8.41 22.30
N LEU A 4 -4.44 9.32 21.34
CA LEU A 4 -4.29 9.02 19.91
C LEU A 4 -3.46 10.07 19.19
N GLU A 5 -2.30 9.65 18.70
CA GLU A 5 -1.46 10.42 17.79
C GLU A 5 -1.65 9.90 16.36
N ILE A 6 -1.82 10.81 15.40
CA ILE A 6 -2.00 10.48 13.98
C ILE A 6 -0.97 11.26 13.16
N SER A 7 -0.26 10.55 12.30
CA SER A 7 0.62 11.13 11.28
C SER A 7 0.18 10.66 9.90
N ILE A 8 0.16 11.58 8.93
CA ILE A 8 -0.36 11.34 7.58
C ILE A 8 0.70 11.77 6.57
N VAL A 9 1.03 10.88 5.64
CA VAL A 9 1.70 11.24 4.40
C VAL A 9 0.66 11.24 3.29
N PRO A 10 0.23 12.41 2.79
CA PRO A 10 -0.92 12.50 1.90
C PRO A 10 -0.62 11.98 0.48
N MET A 11 0.65 11.96 0.07
CA MET A 11 1.05 11.50 -1.25
C MET A 11 2.48 10.93 -1.21
N ALA A 12 2.60 9.63 -1.48
CA ALA A 12 3.88 8.93 -1.53
C ALA A 12 4.63 9.18 -2.86
N ASN A 13 3.92 9.32 -3.97
CA ASN A 13 4.50 9.44 -5.31
C ASN A 13 3.95 10.69 -6.03
N ILE A 14 4.48 11.86 -5.70
CA ILE A 14 4.02 13.15 -6.24
C ILE A 14 4.19 13.19 -7.76
N ASP A 15 5.35 12.75 -8.26
CA ASP A 15 5.65 12.75 -9.70
C ASP A 15 4.74 11.79 -10.48
N GLY A 16 4.50 10.59 -9.94
CA GLY A 16 3.58 9.63 -10.52
C GLY A 16 2.15 10.15 -10.52
N TYR A 17 1.69 10.75 -9.41
CA TYR A 17 0.36 11.35 -9.30
C TYR A 17 0.12 12.42 -10.37
N LEU A 18 1.04 13.37 -10.53
CA LEU A 18 0.94 14.45 -11.53
C LEU A 18 0.90 13.92 -12.98
N LYS A 19 1.48 12.75 -13.23
CA LYS A 19 1.53 12.09 -14.54
C LYS A 19 0.49 10.99 -14.70
N THR A 20 -0.37 10.75 -13.71
CA THR A 20 -1.29 9.60 -13.66
C THR A 20 -0.55 8.27 -13.92
N SER A 21 0.60 8.10 -13.27
CA SER A 21 1.50 6.96 -13.42
C SER A 21 1.72 6.25 -12.10
N ARG A 22 1.77 4.92 -12.15
CA ARG A 22 2.13 4.07 -11.02
C ARG A 22 3.59 4.28 -10.58
N TYR A 23 4.47 4.51 -11.55
CA TYR A 23 5.92 4.57 -11.33
C TYR A 23 6.37 5.97 -10.95
N SER A 24 7.41 6.06 -10.12
CA SER A 24 8.12 7.32 -9.83
C SER A 24 8.83 7.84 -11.09
N ASN A 25 9.37 9.07 -11.03
CA ASN A 25 10.03 9.67 -12.20
C ASN A 25 11.27 8.90 -12.69
N ASN A 26 11.90 8.09 -11.83
CA ASN A 26 13.00 7.19 -12.19
C ASN A 26 12.53 5.76 -12.55
N GLY A 27 11.23 5.53 -12.75
CA GLY A 27 10.68 4.26 -13.22
C GLY A 27 10.54 3.17 -12.14
N LEU A 28 10.72 3.50 -10.86
CA LEU A 28 10.60 2.54 -9.77
C LEU A 28 9.14 2.39 -9.31
N ASP A 29 8.77 1.17 -8.94
CA ASP A 29 7.52 0.91 -8.21
C ASP A 29 7.81 1.05 -6.71
N LEU A 30 7.36 2.15 -6.11
CA LEU A 30 7.63 2.44 -4.69
C LEU A 30 7.10 1.33 -3.77
N ASN A 31 5.98 0.69 -4.12
CA ASN A 31 5.42 -0.44 -3.35
C ASN A 31 6.18 -1.76 -3.58
N ARG A 32 7.32 -1.74 -4.28
CA ARG A 32 8.28 -2.84 -4.40
C ARG A 32 9.68 -2.47 -3.93
N ASP A 33 9.90 -1.21 -3.52
CA ASP A 33 11.22 -0.68 -3.16
C ASP A 33 11.47 -0.67 -1.63
N ASN A 34 10.59 -1.28 -0.84
CA ASN A 34 10.65 -1.27 0.64
C ASN A 34 11.89 -1.94 1.27
N THR A 35 12.72 -2.63 0.48
CA THR A 35 13.94 -3.31 0.95
C THR A 35 15.21 -2.71 0.37
N LYS A 36 15.23 -2.40 -0.94
CA LYS A 36 16.41 -1.85 -1.62
C LYS A 36 16.55 -0.34 -1.38
N LEU A 37 15.44 0.37 -1.16
CA LEU A 37 15.40 1.80 -0.85
C LEU A 37 16.14 2.63 -1.93
N MET A 38 15.87 2.36 -3.20
CA MET A 38 16.52 3.06 -4.31
C MET A 38 15.84 4.39 -4.66
N ALA A 39 14.53 4.51 -4.42
CA ALA A 39 13.80 5.74 -4.67
C ALA A 39 13.93 6.72 -3.48
N PRO A 40 14.20 8.01 -3.73
CA PRO A 40 14.28 9.01 -2.67
C PRO A 40 12.98 9.13 -1.87
N GLU A 41 11.82 8.92 -2.51
CA GLU A 41 10.51 8.91 -1.89
C GLU A 41 10.38 7.75 -0.88
N THR A 42 10.80 6.53 -1.26
CA THR A 42 10.79 5.39 -0.34
C THR A 42 11.69 5.63 0.87
N ILE A 43 12.88 6.22 0.67
CA ILE A 43 13.78 6.58 1.77
C ILE A 43 13.12 7.59 2.71
N ALA A 44 12.49 8.64 2.16
CA ALA A 44 11.80 9.66 2.94
C ALA A 44 10.62 9.07 3.73
N LEU A 45 9.79 8.24 3.10
CA LEU A 45 8.69 7.52 3.73
C LEU A 45 9.19 6.63 4.87
N LYS A 46 10.27 5.87 4.65
CA LYS A 46 10.82 4.98 5.68
C LYS A 46 11.36 5.76 6.88
N LYS A 47 12.01 6.91 6.64
CA LYS A 47 12.46 7.82 7.70
C LYS A 47 11.29 8.40 8.49
N ALA A 48 10.22 8.85 7.83
CA ALA A 48 9.02 9.37 8.47
C ALA A 48 8.33 8.29 9.30
N PHE A 49 8.13 7.10 8.72
CA PHE A 49 7.52 5.95 9.40
C PHE A 49 8.31 5.55 10.65
N ASN A 50 9.64 5.40 10.54
CA ASN A 50 10.47 5.02 11.67
C ASN A 50 10.52 6.10 12.76
N ARG A 51 10.47 7.38 12.38
CA ARG A 51 10.44 8.49 13.34
C ARG A 51 9.13 8.51 14.13
N PHE A 52 8.01 8.28 13.45
CA PHE A 52 6.70 8.22 14.08
C PHE A 52 6.50 6.93 14.89
N SER A 53 7.15 5.83 14.46
CA SER A 53 7.09 4.52 15.11
C SER A 53 5.65 4.05 15.41
N PRO A 54 4.77 3.98 14.38
CA PRO A 54 3.36 3.70 14.58
C PRO A 54 3.10 2.30 15.14
N HIS A 55 2.13 2.19 16.04
CA HIS A 55 1.55 0.90 16.44
C HIS A 55 0.68 0.28 15.35
N VAL A 56 0.00 1.12 14.57
CA VAL A 56 -0.87 0.73 13.45
C VAL A 56 -0.56 1.60 12.26
N ALA A 57 -0.43 0.99 11.08
CA ALA A 57 -0.24 1.68 9.83
C ALA A 57 -1.25 1.19 8.79
N VAL A 58 -1.81 2.14 8.04
CA VAL A 58 -2.76 1.89 6.96
C VAL A 58 -2.20 2.55 5.70
N ASP A 59 -2.21 1.82 4.59
CA ASP A 59 -1.75 2.29 3.29
C ASP A 59 -2.92 2.19 2.30
N PHE A 60 -3.31 3.34 1.74
CA PHE A 60 -4.48 3.44 0.86
C PHE A 60 -4.07 3.25 -0.59
N HIS A 61 -4.72 2.29 -1.26
CA HIS A 61 -4.53 2.01 -2.69
C HIS A 61 -5.87 1.94 -3.39
N GLU A 62 -5.86 2.30 -4.66
CA GLU A 62 -6.94 2.01 -5.60
C GLU A 62 -6.49 0.89 -6.54
N TYR A 63 -7.45 0.18 -7.13
CA TYR A 63 -7.20 -0.82 -8.16
C TYR A 63 -7.97 -0.46 -9.42
N ALA A 64 -7.36 -0.73 -10.57
CA ALA A 64 -8.03 -0.55 -11.85
C ALA A 64 -9.24 -1.51 -11.93
N PRO A 65 -10.40 -1.06 -12.44
CA PRO A 65 -11.55 -1.93 -12.67
C PRO A 65 -11.19 -3.15 -13.54
N PHE A 66 -10.37 -2.93 -14.58
CA PHE A 66 -9.80 -3.99 -15.41
C PHE A 66 -8.38 -4.32 -14.97
N ARG A 67 -8.26 -5.23 -14.01
CA ARG A 67 -6.94 -5.71 -13.58
C ARG A 67 -6.31 -6.58 -14.66
N ARG A 68 -5.01 -6.38 -14.88
CA ARG A 68 -4.22 -7.19 -15.81
C ARG A 68 -4.33 -8.70 -15.53
N ASP A 69 -4.38 -9.06 -14.25
CA ASP A 69 -4.48 -10.47 -13.81
C ASP A 69 -5.79 -11.13 -14.25
N TYR A 70 -6.83 -10.35 -14.53
CA TYR A 70 -8.17 -10.81 -14.94
C TYR A 70 -8.48 -10.52 -16.41
N ALA A 71 -7.58 -9.84 -17.12
CA ALA A 71 -7.78 -9.44 -18.51
C ALA A 71 -7.97 -10.63 -19.46
N ASN A 72 -7.39 -11.78 -19.12
CA ASN A 72 -7.46 -13.01 -19.92
C ASN A 72 -8.63 -13.93 -19.53
N PHE A 73 -9.48 -13.54 -18.58
CA PHE A 73 -10.66 -14.32 -18.20
C PHE A 73 -11.86 -13.90 -19.04
N GLY A 74 -12.53 -14.86 -19.65
CA GLY A 74 -13.62 -14.60 -20.58
C GLY A 74 -13.15 -13.99 -21.92
N LYS A 75 -14.10 -13.51 -22.73
CA LYS A 75 -13.79 -12.96 -24.07
C LYS A 75 -13.23 -11.52 -24.03
N THR A 76 -13.54 -10.77 -22.97
CA THR A 76 -13.24 -9.33 -22.88
C THR A 76 -12.52 -8.95 -21.57
N GLY A 77 -12.06 -9.93 -20.79
CA GLY A 77 -11.65 -9.72 -19.41
C GLY A 77 -12.85 -9.66 -18.46
N ILE A 78 -12.58 -9.91 -17.18
CA ILE A 78 -13.56 -9.71 -16.09
C ILE A 78 -13.06 -8.66 -15.11
N SER A 79 -13.99 -8.07 -14.37
CA SER A 79 -13.71 -7.13 -13.29
C SER A 79 -13.98 -7.76 -11.93
N SER A 80 -13.35 -7.21 -10.89
CA SER A 80 -13.66 -7.54 -9.51
C SER A 80 -15.05 -7.02 -9.14
N PRO A 81 -15.92 -7.82 -8.51
CA PRO A 81 -17.21 -7.35 -8.02
C PRO A 81 -17.09 -6.59 -6.69
N TYR A 82 -15.92 -6.60 -6.06
CA TYR A 82 -15.69 -5.90 -4.79
C TYR A 82 -15.47 -4.41 -5.05
N ASP A 83 -16.09 -3.57 -4.23
CA ASP A 83 -15.88 -2.12 -4.20
C ASP A 83 -14.76 -1.72 -3.21
N VAL A 84 -14.59 -2.48 -2.12
CA VAL A 84 -13.59 -2.27 -1.07
C VAL A 84 -12.84 -3.57 -0.82
N MET A 85 -11.53 -3.46 -0.62
CA MET A 85 -10.66 -4.59 -0.30
C MET A 85 -9.80 -4.26 0.92
N PHE A 86 -9.81 -5.16 1.90
CA PHE A 86 -8.86 -5.13 3.01
C PHE A 86 -7.72 -6.09 2.74
N LEU A 87 -6.48 -5.59 2.85
CA LEU A 87 -5.29 -6.43 2.79
C LEU A 87 -4.60 -6.39 4.15
N VAL A 88 -4.63 -7.52 4.84
CA VAL A 88 -3.98 -7.67 6.14
C VAL A 88 -2.48 -7.89 5.97
N SER A 89 -1.69 -7.46 6.96
CA SER A 89 -0.24 -7.55 6.87
C SER A 89 0.25 -8.99 6.96
N GLY A 90 1.05 -9.40 5.97
CA GLY A 90 1.77 -10.68 5.98
C GLY A 90 3.09 -10.66 6.76
N ASN A 91 3.43 -9.57 7.46
CA ASN A 91 4.69 -9.47 8.19
C ASN A 91 4.69 -10.37 9.44
N LEU A 92 5.58 -11.37 9.46
CA LEU A 92 5.69 -12.32 10.58
C LEU A 92 6.13 -11.69 11.90
N ASN A 93 6.68 -10.47 11.87
CA ASN A 93 7.01 -9.70 13.07
C ASN A 93 5.77 -9.14 13.80
N ILE A 94 4.57 -9.29 13.24
CA ILE A 94 3.32 -8.96 13.91
C ILE A 94 2.91 -10.15 14.81
N PRO A 95 2.50 -9.92 16.07
CA PRO A 95 2.04 -10.96 16.98
C PRO A 95 1.01 -11.89 16.32
N LYS A 96 1.15 -13.21 16.56
CA LYS A 96 0.33 -14.23 15.89
C LYS A 96 -1.17 -14.00 16.10
N ASN A 97 -1.58 -13.69 17.33
CA ASN A 97 -2.98 -13.40 17.66
C ASN A 97 -3.57 -12.24 16.84
N LEU A 98 -2.79 -11.18 16.56
CA LEU A 98 -3.24 -10.07 15.73
C LEU A 98 -3.33 -10.47 14.25
N ARG A 99 -2.39 -11.29 13.76
CA ARG A 99 -2.44 -11.82 12.39
C ARG A 99 -3.63 -12.75 12.20
N ASP A 100 -3.87 -13.67 13.13
CA ASP A 100 -5.01 -14.58 13.09
C ASP A 100 -6.32 -13.80 13.09
N TYR A 101 -6.49 -12.89 14.06
CA TYR A 101 -7.67 -12.03 14.16
C TYR A 101 -7.92 -11.24 12.86
N SER A 102 -6.86 -10.66 12.28
CA SER A 102 -7.02 -9.88 11.05
C SER A 102 -7.48 -10.73 9.86
N ASN A 103 -6.97 -11.97 9.71
CA ASN A 103 -7.36 -12.86 8.61
C ASN A 103 -8.75 -13.51 8.80
N GLU A 104 -9.22 -13.62 10.04
CA GLU A 104 -10.53 -14.23 10.34
C GLU A 104 -11.67 -13.22 10.28
N VAL A 105 -11.39 -11.95 10.59
CA VAL A 105 -12.41 -10.89 10.67
C VAL A 105 -12.55 -10.09 9.39
N PHE A 106 -11.45 -9.88 8.65
CA PHE A 106 -11.40 -9.11 7.41
C PHE A 106 -11.05 -10.00 6.22
#